data_AF-A0A957XZC0-F1
#
_entry.id   AF-A0A957XZC0-F1
#
_cell.length_a   1.000
_cell.length_b   1.000
_cell.length_c   1.000
_cell.angle_alpha   90.00
_cell.angle_beta   90.00
_cell.angle_gamma   90.00
#
_symmetry.space_group_name_H-M   'P 1'
#
loop_
_entity.id
_entity.type
_entity.pdbx_description
1 polymer ?
#
loop_
_entity_poly.entity_id
_entity_poly.type
_entity_poly.pdbx_seq_one_letter_code
_entity_poly.pdbx_strand_id
1 'polypeptide(L)'
;TVSHLRFSKNPIRAPYLIRQAQFLACHHFHFLDKMDVLKFAAPGGTFLLNTAYGPDQVWDKLNYEVQSALIDKQLRFYIVDANKVAREAGLGNRINTIMQTCFFAISDVLPTDKAIEHIKKAIHKSYGDKAAEVVASNIAGVDQALAHLVEVPLPPIVSAKPEPHQVVAKEAPDFVQKVTAVLLSGEGDKLPVSAFPND
;
A
#
# COMPACT_ATOMS: atom_id res chain seq x y z
N THR A 1 -7.17 -6.61 2.31
CA THR A 1 -8.02 -6.48 1.10
C THR A 1 -7.19 -5.87 -0.01
N VAL A 2 -7.61 -6.02 -1.26
CA VAL A 2 -7.01 -5.33 -2.42
C VAL A 2 -8.11 -4.54 -3.12
N SER A 3 -7.86 -3.26 -3.37
CA SER A 3 -8.83 -2.37 -4.02
C SER A 3 -8.27 -1.89 -5.35
N HIS A 4 -9.10 -1.95 -6.40
CA HIS A 4 -8.72 -1.53 -7.74
C HIS A 4 -9.55 -0.31 -8.15
N LEU A 5 -8.89 0.84 -8.30
CA LEU A 5 -9.53 2.10 -8.68
C LEU A 5 -8.98 2.58 -10.02
N ARG A 6 -9.86 3.16 -10.84
CA ARG A 6 -9.51 3.76 -12.13
C ARG A 6 -10.17 5.12 -12.23
N PHE A 7 -9.41 6.11 -12.66
CA PHE A 7 -9.89 7.47 -12.92
C PHE A 7 -9.59 7.79 -14.38
N SER A 8 -10.57 8.32 -15.11
CA SER A 8 -10.42 8.66 -16.52
C SER A 8 -11.44 9.71 -16.92
N LYS A 9 -11.06 10.59 -17.86
CA LYS A 9 -11.99 11.51 -18.52
C LYS A 9 -12.93 10.76 -19.48
N ASN A 10 -12.55 9.56 -19.91
CA ASN A 10 -13.30 8.71 -20.82
C ASN A 10 -14.00 7.56 -20.07
N PRO A 11 -15.09 7.00 -20.60
CA PRO A 11 -15.74 5.83 -20.02
C PRO A 11 -14.76 4.66 -19.81
N ILE A 12 -14.78 4.08 -18.63
CA ILE A 12 -13.90 2.98 -18.24
C ILE A 12 -14.56 1.65 -18.66
N ARG A 13 -13.93 0.95 -19.61
CA ARG A 13 -14.36 -0.37 -20.11
C ARG A 13 -13.37 -1.47 -19.73
N ALA A 14 -13.05 -1.56 -18.44
CA ALA A 14 -12.06 -2.50 -17.92
C ALA A 14 -12.60 -3.29 -16.71
N PRO A 15 -13.52 -4.25 -16.92
CA PRO A 15 -14.13 -5.06 -15.86
C PRO A 15 -13.18 -6.16 -15.35
N TYR A 16 -11.88 -5.87 -15.27
CA TYR A 16 -10.84 -6.79 -14.85
C TYR A 16 -9.90 -6.11 -13.84
N LEU A 17 -9.13 -6.92 -13.10
CA LEU A 17 -8.19 -6.43 -12.08
C LEU A 17 -7.04 -5.64 -12.69
N ILE A 18 -6.52 -4.65 -11.96
CA ILE A 18 -5.36 -3.86 -12.40
C ILE A 18 -4.11 -4.73 -12.30
N ARG A 19 -3.33 -4.78 -13.39
CA ARG A 19 -2.03 -5.46 -13.45
C ARG A 19 -0.83 -4.50 -13.51
N GLN A 20 -1.08 -3.25 -13.88
CA GLN A 20 -0.10 -2.17 -13.95
C GLN A 20 -0.76 -0.90 -13.41
N ALA A 21 -0.45 -0.59 -12.16
CA ALA A 21 -0.97 0.55 -11.42
C ALA A 21 0.05 1.69 -11.44
N GLN A 22 -0.41 2.87 -11.85
CA GLN A 22 0.39 4.11 -11.77
C GLN A 22 0.58 4.56 -10.32
N PHE A 23 -0.33 4.15 -9.43
CA PHE A 23 -0.25 4.37 -8.00
C PHE A 23 -0.55 3.08 -7.26
N LEU A 24 0.35 2.66 -6.39
CA LEU A 24 0.22 1.46 -5.56
C LEU A 24 0.41 1.86 -4.09
N ALA A 25 -0.50 1.45 -3.21
CA ALA A 25 -0.36 1.68 -1.77
C ALA A 25 -0.38 0.37 -0.99
N CYS A 26 0.54 0.25 -0.03
CA CYS A 26 0.56 -0.82 0.95
C CYS A 26 0.31 -0.25 2.34
N HIS A 27 -0.87 -0.54 2.90
CA HIS A 27 -1.31 0.05 4.18
C HIS A 27 -0.79 -0.71 5.41
N HIS A 28 -0.14 -1.87 5.20
CA HIS A 28 0.44 -2.67 6.27
C HIS A 28 1.77 -3.27 5.81
N PHE A 29 2.86 -2.86 6.45
CA PHE A 29 4.24 -3.25 6.10
C PHE A 29 4.43 -4.75 5.89
N HIS A 30 3.87 -5.58 6.78
CA HIS A 30 4.05 -7.03 6.77
C HIS A 30 3.54 -7.73 5.50
N PHE A 31 2.72 -7.10 4.66
CA PHE A 31 2.36 -7.69 3.37
C PHE A 31 3.56 -7.79 2.42
N LEU A 32 4.56 -6.94 2.55
CA LEU A 32 5.81 -7.03 1.78
C LEU A 32 6.56 -8.34 2.08
N ASP A 33 6.41 -8.87 3.29
CA ASP A 33 6.96 -10.17 3.71
C ASP A 33 6.03 -11.35 3.41
N LYS A 34 4.88 -11.14 2.78
CA LYS A 34 3.90 -12.22 2.51
C LYS A 34 3.54 -12.39 1.04
N MET A 35 3.63 -11.34 0.26
CA MET A 35 3.22 -11.35 -1.14
C MET A 35 4.04 -10.34 -1.94
N ASP A 36 4.21 -10.63 -3.23
CA ASP A 36 4.79 -9.68 -4.16
C ASP A 36 3.74 -8.60 -4.47
N VAL A 37 3.75 -7.54 -3.66
CA VAL A 37 2.86 -6.39 -3.80
C VAL A 37 3.24 -5.56 -5.03
N LEU A 38 4.54 -5.39 -5.28
CA LEU A 38 5.07 -4.49 -6.31
C LEU A 38 4.97 -5.06 -7.74
N LYS A 39 4.64 -6.35 -7.93
CA LYS A 39 4.31 -6.89 -9.26
C LYS A 39 3.25 -6.08 -10.01
N PHE A 40 2.33 -5.46 -9.28
CA PHE A 40 1.26 -4.65 -9.85
C PHE A 40 1.68 -3.22 -10.18
N ALA A 41 2.85 -2.76 -9.76
CA ALA A 41 3.32 -1.40 -10.05
C ALA A 41 3.75 -1.27 -11.52
N ALA A 42 3.29 -0.21 -12.18
CA ALA A 42 3.78 0.21 -13.48
C ALA A 42 5.19 0.85 -13.34
N PRO A 43 6.08 0.71 -14.34
CA PRO A 43 7.32 1.48 -14.40
C PRO A 43 7.05 2.99 -14.30
N GLY A 44 7.88 3.72 -13.56
CA GLY A 44 7.74 5.14 -13.25
C GLY A 44 6.55 5.49 -12.35
N GLY A 45 5.85 4.48 -11.81
CA GLY A 45 4.71 4.69 -10.93
C GLY A 45 5.09 5.13 -9.51
N THR A 46 4.08 5.44 -8.71
CA THR A 46 4.25 5.83 -7.30
C THR A 46 3.92 4.67 -6.37
N PHE A 47 4.78 4.42 -5.38
CA PHE A 47 4.53 3.47 -4.31
C PHE A 47 4.44 4.19 -2.96
N LEU A 48 3.31 4.02 -2.26
CA LEU A 48 3.09 4.56 -0.92
C LEU A 48 3.05 3.43 0.11
N LEU A 49 3.91 3.50 1.12
CA LEU A 49 4.00 2.50 2.19
C LEU A 49 3.65 3.11 3.56
N ASN A 50 2.70 2.48 4.25
CA ASN A 50 2.50 2.74 5.68
C ASN A 50 3.53 1.95 6.50
N THR A 51 4.39 2.66 7.23
CA THR A 51 5.49 2.06 7.98
C THR A 51 5.85 2.93 9.20
N ALA A 52 6.30 2.28 10.27
CA ALA A 52 6.87 2.98 11.43
C ALA A 52 8.35 3.35 11.25
N TYR A 53 9.00 2.83 10.19
CA TYR A 53 10.40 3.13 9.89
C TYR A 53 10.52 4.46 9.16
N GLY A 54 11.45 5.30 9.62
CA GLY A 54 11.75 6.59 8.98
C GLY A 54 12.48 6.45 7.63
N PRO A 55 12.68 7.57 6.92
CA PRO A 55 13.32 7.57 5.60
C PRO A 55 14.74 6.99 5.60
N ASP A 56 15.49 7.20 6.70
CA ASP A 56 16.86 6.70 6.85
C ASP A 56 16.94 5.22 7.23
N GLN A 57 15.80 4.59 7.57
CA GLN A 57 15.74 3.22 8.09
C GLN A 57 14.95 2.28 7.19
N VAL A 58 13.95 2.80 6.49
CA VAL A 58 12.98 1.97 5.77
C VAL A 58 13.65 1.09 4.72
N TRP A 59 14.66 1.61 4.02
CA TRP A 59 15.34 0.87 2.96
C TRP A 59 15.91 -0.46 3.44
N ASP A 60 16.62 -0.45 4.57
CA ASP A 60 17.24 -1.63 5.18
C ASP A 60 16.22 -2.62 5.77
N LYS A 61 14.94 -2.23 5.83
CA LYS A 61 13.84 -3.10 6.28
C LYS A 61 13.11 -3.76 5.11
N LEU A 62 13.31 -3.28 3.88
CA LEU A 62 12.70 -3.89 2.70
C LEU A 62 13.49 -5.13 2.30
N ASN A 63 12.79 -6.19 1.90
CA ASN A 63 13.41 -7.38 1.34
C ASN A 63 13.94 -7.14 -0.08
N TYR A 64 14.68 -8.13 -0.58
CA TYR A 64 15.34 -8.08 -1.88
C TYR A 64 14.36 -7.79 -3.02
N GLU A 65 13.23 -8.50 -3.05
CA GLU A 65 12.23 -8.39 -4.12
C GLU A 65 11.64 -6.99 -4.20
N VAL A 66 11.34 -6.39 -3.04
CA VAL A 66 10.81 -5.03 -2.97
C VAL A 66 11.86 -4.00 -3.38
N GLN A 67 13.10 -4.10 -2.88
CA GLN A 67 14.18 -3.18 -3.28
C GLN A 67 14.46 -3.26 -4.78
N SER A 68 14.56 -4.48 -5.34
CA SER A 68 14.76 -4.70 -6.78
C SER A 68 13.61 -4.08 -7.57
N ALA A 69 12.36 -4.36 -7.21
CA ALA A 69 11.20 -3.83 -7.93
C ALA A 69 11.11 -2.30 -7.87
N LEU A 70 11.50 -1.66 -6.76
CA LEU A 70 11.57 -0.20 -6.65
C LEU A 70 12.57 0.38 -7.66
N ILE A 71 13.78 -0.18 -7.72
CA ILE A 71 14.86 0.29 -8.60
C ILE A 71 14.55 -0.02 -10.07
N ASP A 72 14.24 -1.28 -10.40
CA ASP A 72 14.04 -1.76 -11.77
C ASP A 72 12.88 -1.04 -12.45
N LYS A 73 11.82 -0.74 -11.69
CA LYS A 73 10.66 0.01 -12.18
C LYS A 73 10.82 1.52 -12.01
N GLN A 74 11.89 2.01 -11.40
CA GLN A 74 12.14 3.43 -11.14
C GLN A 74 10.95 4.10 -10.44
N LEU A 75 10.44 3.48 -9.36
CA LEU A 75 9.25 3.97 -8.67
C LEU A 75 9.56 5.22 -7.85
N ARG A 76 8.60 6.14 -7.78
CA ARG A 76 8.60 7.20 -6.76
C ARG A 76 8.13 6.61 -5.44
N PHE A 77 9.02 6.53 -4.46
CA PHE A 77 8.75 5.85 -3.19
C PHE A 77 8.39 6.85 -2.10
N TYR A 78 7.23 6.66 -1.49
CA TYR A 78 6.74 7.45 -0.36
C TYR A 78 6.45 6.59 0.85
N ILE A 79 6.69 7.16 2.02
CA ILE A 79 6.36 6.55 3.31
C ILE A 79 5.53 7.49 4.17
N VAL A 80 4.76 6.90 5.09
CA VAL A 80 4.08 7.61 6.17
C VAL A 80 3.90 6.66 7.36
N ASP A 81 4.08 7.13 8.59
CA ASP A 81 3.62 6.40 9.78
C ASP A 81 2.17 6.79 10.11
N ALA A 82 1.24 6.23 9.35
CA ALA A 82 -0.17 6.55 9.52
C ALA A 82 -0.71 6.09 10.88
N ASN A 83 -0.09 5.09 11.51
CA ASN A 83 -0.50 4.63 12.83
C ASN A 83 -0.13 5.64 13.92
N LYS A 84 1.07 6.23 13.85
CA LYS A 84 1.48 7.31 14.73
C LYS A 84 0.59 8.53 14.55
N VAL A 85 0.40 8.97 13.31
CA VAL A 85 -0.48 10.10 12.98
C VAL A 85 -1.90 9.86 13.50
N ALA A 86 -2.45 8.65 13.33
CA ALA A 86 -3.79 8.33 13.84
C ALA A 86 -3.89 8.44 15.37
N ARG A 87 -2.87 8.00 16.11
CA ARG A 87 -2.83 8.13 17.57
C ARG A 87 -2.74 9.59 18.01
N GLU A 88 -1.84 10.35 17.40
CA GLU A 88 -1.59 11.77 17.73
C GLU A 88 -2.79 12.66 17.37
N ALA A 89 -3.54 12.30 16.33
CA ALA A 89 -4.76 12.98 15.91
C ALA A 89 -6.03 12.51 16.66
N GLY A 90 -5.94 11.60 17.64
CA GLY A 90 -7.11 11.09 18.37
C GLY A 90 -8.00 10.10 17.59
N LEU A 91 -7.52 9.58 16.46
CA LEU A 91 -8.25 8.63 15.61
C LEU A 91 -8.08 7.16 16.04
N GLY A 92 -7.17 6.89 16.99
CA GLY A 92 -6.85 5.54 17.46
C GLY A 92 -6.04 4.78 16.41
N ASN A 93 -6.54 3.63 15.97
CA ASN A 93 -5.89 2.80 14.94
C ASN A 93 -6.46 3.02 13.52
N ARG A 94 -7.26 4.07 13.32
CA ARG A 94 -7.92 4.34 12.03
C ARG A 94 -7.03 5.17 11.12
N ILE A 95 -6.41 4.50 10.16
CA ILE A 95 -5.48 5.11 9.20
C ILE A 95 -6.12 5.53 7.87
N ASN A 96 -7.40 5.24 7.65
CA ASN A 96 -8.08 5.42 6.36
C ASN A 96 -8.04 6.87 5.85
N THR A 97 -8.39 7.85 6.69
CA THR A 97 -8.36 9.28 6.33
C THR A 97 -6.94 9.74 5.99
N ILE A 98 -5.94 9.23 6.73
CA ILE A 98 -4.52 9.57 6.54
C ILE A 98 -3.99 9.00 5.23
N MET A 99 -4.21 7.71 4.97
CA MET A 99 -3.78 7.06 3.72
C MET A 99 -4.50 7.64 2.51
N GLN A 100 -5.78 8.00 2.64
CA GLN A 100 -6.54 8.68 1.59
C GLN A 100 -5.98 10.08 1.30
N THR A 101 -5.62 10.84 2.34
CA THR A 101 -5.00 12.15 2.19
C THR A 101 -3.66 12.03 1.46
N CYS A 102 -2.83 11.06 1.85
CA CYS A 102 -1.58 10.79 1.17
C CYS A 102 -1.82 10.43 -0.30
N PHE A 103 -2.76 9.52 -0.61
CA PHE A 103 -3.12 9.20 -1.99
C PHE A 103 -3.42 10.46 -2.82
N PHE A 104 -4.29 11.34 -2.34
CA PHE A 104 -4.63 12.55 -3.09
C PHE A 104 -3.47 13.54 -3.21
N ALA A 105 -2.58 13.61 -2.22
CA ALA A 105 -1.44 14.51 -2.23
C ALA A 105 -0.38 14.15 -3.28
N ILE A 106 -0.23 12.86 -3.61
CA ILE A 106 0.88 12.35 -4.47
C ILE A 106 0.42 11.49 -5.67
N SER A 107 -0.87 11.43 -5.97
CA SER A 107 -1.39 10.68 -7.14
C SER A 107 -1.59 11.52 -8.40
N ASP A 108 -1.48 12.84 -8.30
CA ASP A 108 -1.72 13.81 -9.40
C ASP A 108 -3.13 13.72 -10.04
N VAL A 109 -4.07 12.98 -9.43
CA VAL A 109 -5.45 12.83 -9.92
C VAL A 109 -6.24 14.13 -9.81
N LEU A 110 -5.93 14.95 -8.79
CA LEU A 110 -6.51 16.26 -8.54
C LEU A 110 -5.44 17.20 -7.98
N PRO A 111 -5.54 18.53 -8.19
CA PRO A 111 -4.70 19.48 -7.48
C PRO A 111 -4.83 19.32 -5.96
N THR A 112 -3.70 19.26 -5.26
CA THR A 112 -3.62 18.95 -3.82
C THR A 112 -4.54 19.82 -2.97
N ASP A 113 -4.54 21.14 -3.18
CA ASP A 113 -5.40 22.06 -2.42
C ASP A 113 -6.89 21.74 -2.56
N LYS A 114 -7.32 21.44 -3.80
CA LYS A 114 -8.70 21.05 -4.08
C LYS A 114 -9.03 19.70 -3.45
N ALA A 115 -8.10 18.76 -3.50
CA ALA A 115 -8.31 17.44 -2.91
C ALA A 115 -8.46 17.53 -1.39
N ILE A 116 -7.62 18.33 -0.71
CA ILE A 116 -7.73 18.58 0.74
C ILE A 116 -9.07 19.23 1.08
N GLU A 117 -9.49 20.23 0.30
CA GLU A 117 -10.80 20.87 0.48
C GLU A 117 -11.94 19.86 0.36
N HIS A 118 -11.92 19.00 -0.66
CA HIS A 118 -12.92 17.96 -0.86
C HIS A 118 -12.93 16.91 0.25
N ILE A 119 -11.75 16.51 0.75
CA ILE A 119 -11.62 15.56 1.87
C ILE A 119 -12.23 16.17 3.14
N LYS A 120 -11.88 17.42 3.49
CA LYS A 120 -12.43 18.11 4.66
C LYS A 120 -13.95 18.27 4.56
N LYS A 121 -14.48 18.63 3.38
CA LYS A 121 -15.93 18.68 3.12
C LYS A 121 -16.59 17.30 3.27
N ALA A 122 -15.97 16.24 2.75
CA ALA A 122 -16.49 14.88 2.89
C ALA A 122 -16.51 14.42 4.34
N ILE A 123 -15.47 14.74 5.13
CA ILE A 123 -15.43 14.47 6.58
C ILE A 123 -16.61 15.14 7.29
N HIS A 124 -16.85 16.43 7.04
CA HIS A 124 -18.01 17.13 7.61
C HIS A 124 -19.34 16.49 7.20
N LYS A 125 -19.49 16.07 5.93
CA LYS A 125 -20.71 15.42 5.47
C LYS A 125 -20.93 14.04 6.09
N SER A 126 -19.87 13.24 6.20
CA SER A 126 -19.96 11.86 6.71
C SER A 126 -20.05 11.76 8.22
N TYR A 127 -19.49 12.75 8.94
CA TYR A 127 -19.38 12.72 10.40
C TYR A 127 -20.01 13.93 11.08
N GLY A 128 -20.73 14.79 10.35
CA GLY A 128 -21.39 15.98 10.92
C GLY A 128 -22.40 15.65 12.02
N ASP A 129 -23.04 14.48 11.94
CA ASP A 129 -23.95 13.97 12.97
C ASP A 129 -23.22 13.31 14.16
N LYS A 130 -21.89 13.21 14.10
CA LYS A 130 -21.05 12.71 15.21
C LYS A 130 -20.58 13.87 16.09
N ALA A 131 -19.98 13.52 17.23
CA ALA A 131 -19.37 14.52 18.11
C ALA A 131 -18.37 15.38 17.32
N ALA A 132 -18.38 16.70 17.56
CA ALA A 132 -17.49 17.66 16.91
C ALA A 132 -16.00 17.28 17.02
N GLU A 133 -15.64 16.61 18.11
CA GLU A 133 -14.31 16.05 18.37
C GLU A 133 -13.88 15.03 17.31
N VAL A 134 -14.79 14.21 16.78
CA VAL A 134 -14.50 13.23 15.73
C VAL A 134 -14.18 13.91 14.41
N VAL A 135 -14.93 14.96 14.07
CA VAL A 135 -14.69 15.78 12.88
C VAL A 135 -13.33 16.49 13.01
N ALA A 136 -13.08 17.13 14.16
CA ALA A 136 -11.82 17.81 14.43
C ALA A 136 -10.61 16.84 14.37
N SER A 137 -10.75 15.65 14.95
CA SER A 137 -9.71 14.60 14.92
C SER A 137 -9.38 14.15 13.49
N ASN A 138 -10.40 14.00 12.64
CA ASN A 138 -10.19 13.65 11.23
C ASN A 138 -9.50 14.78 10.47
N ILE A 139 -9.89 16.04 10.68
CA ILE A 139 -9.24 17.20 10.07
C ILE A 139 -7.77 17.30 10.51
N ALA A 140 -7.50 17.13 11.81
CA ALA A 140 -6.13 17.08 12.33
C ALA A 140 -5.33 15.94 11.69
N GLY A 141 -5.95 14.76 11.49
CA GLY A 141 -5.34 13.65 10.78
C GLY A 141 -4.98 13.96 9.33
N VAL A 142 -5.81 14.73 8.61
CA VAL A 142 -5.51 15.21 7.24
C VAL A 142 -4.27 16.10 7.26
N ASP A 143 -4.25 17.10 8.14
CA ASP A 143 -3.16 18.08 8.19
C ASP A 143 -1.83 17.41 8.60
N GLN A 144 -1.87 16.52 9.59
CA GLN A 144 -0.69 15.78 10.02
C GLN A 144 -0.20 14.75 8.98
N ALA A 145 -1.10 14.14 8.20
CA ALA A 145 -0.73 13.21 7.14
C ALA A 145 0.22 13.87 6.13
N LEU A 146 -0.10 15.09 5.71
CA LEU A 146 0.71 15.84 4.76
C LEU A 146 2.09 16.19 5.32
N ALA A 147 2.15 16.54 6.61
CA ALA A 147 3.41 16.87 7.28
C ALA A 147 4.33 15.65 7.47
N HIS A 148 3.77 14.44 7.54
CA HIS A 148 4.51 13.20 7.76
C HIS A 148 4.70 12.36 6.50
N LEU A 149 4.18 12.80 5.36
CA LEU A 149 4.39 12.14 4.08
C LEU A 149 5.78 12.50 3.57
N VAL A 150 6.63 11.48 3.37
CA VAL A 150 8.03 11.68 2.99
C VAL A 150 8.34 10.89 1.73
N GLU A 151 8.98 11.55 0.75
CA GLU A 151 9.60 10.88 -0.39
C GLU A 151 10.94 10.31 0.02
N VAL A 152 11.18 9.04 -0.30
CA VAL A 152 12.41 8.33 -0.02
C VAL A 152 13.17 8.16 -1.34
N PRO A 153 14.36 8.79 -1.49
CA PRO A 153 15.15 8.61 -2.69
C PRO A 153 15.59 7.15 -2.80
N LEU A 154 15.52 6.59 -4.01
CA LEU A 154 15.96 5.22 -4.25
C LEU A 154 17.50 5.16 -4.27
N PRO A 155 18.12 4.27 -3.48
CA PRO A 155 19.53 3.95 -3.64
C PRO A 155 19.79 3.33 -5.02
N PRO A 156 21.02 3.45 -5.55
CA PRO A 156 21.36 2.92 -6.87
C PRO A 156 21.49 1.39 -6.91
N ILE A 157 21.56 0.74 -5.74
CA ILE A 157 21.80 -0.69 -5.61
C ILE A 157 20.86 -1.32 -4.60
N VAL A 158 20.51 -2.58 -4.84
CA VAL A 158 19.86 -3.45 -3.87
C VAL A 158 20.89 -3.86 -2.81
N SER A 159 20.58 -3.61 -1.54
CA SER A 159 21.43 -3.96 -0.40
C SER A 159 21.01 -5.26 0.28
N ALA A 160 19.73 -5.63 0.19
CA ALA A 160 19.22 -6.89 0.70
C ALA A 160 19.80 -8.08 -0.08
N LYS A 161 19.93 -9.24 0.58
CA LYS A 161 20.32 -10.49 -0.10
C LYS A 161 19.06 -11.19 -0.62
N PRO A 162 19.12 -11.85 -1.79
CA PRO A 162 18.04 -12.73 -2.22
C PRO A 162 17.86 -13.83 -1.17
N GLU A 163 16.67 -13.93 -0.60
CA GLU A 163 16.32 -14.97 0.36
C GLU A 163 15.03 -15.66 -0.05
N PRO A 164 14.91 -16.98 0.12
CA PRO A 164 13.67 -17.68 -0.20
C PRO A 164 12.55 -17.17 0.69
N HIS A 165 11.54 -16.58 0.06
CA HIS A 165 10.33 -16.14 0.73
C HIS A 165 9.58 -17.34 1.33
N GLN A 166 9.55 -17.42 2.66
CA GLN A 166 8.93 -18.53 3.39
C GLN A 166 7.54 -18.14 3.90
N VAL A 167 6.53 -18.45 3.10
CA VAL A 167 5.11 -18.24 3.48
C VAL A 167 4.65 -19.27 4.53
N VAL A 168 5.29 -20.44 4.57
CA VAL A 168 5.01 -21.56 5.48
C VAL A 168 6.33 -22.11 6.06
N ALA A 169 6.25 -22.86 7.15
CA ALA A 169 7.40 -23.51 7.77
C ALA A 169 8.09 -24.50 6.79
N LYS A 170 9.41 -24.63 6.89
CA LYS A 170 10.21 -25.52 6.01
C LYS A 170 9.86 -26.99 6.21
N GLU A 171 9.43 -27.35 7.42
CA GLU A 171 9.06 -28.70 7.82
C GLU A 171 7.59 -29.03 7.49
N ALA A 172 6.85 -28.08 6.88
CA ALA A 172 5.46 -28.30 6.53
C ALA A 172 5.31 -29.44 5.51
N PRO A 173 4.18 -30.18 5.51
CA PRO A 173 3.95 -31.23 4.53
C PRO A 173 4.00 -30.74 3.08
N ASP A 174 4.33 -31.63 2.14
CA ASP A 174 4.44 -31.34 0.70
C ASP A 174 3.26 -30.53 0.13
N PHE A 175 2.03 -30.91 0.47
CA PHE A 175 0.84 -30.20 0.00
C PHE A 175 0.79 -28.77 0.54
N VAL A 176 1.20 -28.55 1.79
CA VAL A 176 1.24 -27.22 2.40
C VAL A 176 2.31 -26.36 1.72
N GLN A 177 3.48 -26.92 1.41
CA GLN A 177 4.54 -26.21 0.70
C GLN A 177 4.18 -25.88 -0.74
N LYS A 178 3.59 -26.83 -1.47
CA LYS A 178 3.37 -26.72 -2.92
C LYS A 178 2.05 -26.06 -3.30
N VAL A 179 1.01 -26.18 -2.47
CA VAL A 179 -0.35 -25.69 -2.76
C VAL A 179 -0.73 -24.56 -1.81
N THR A 180 -0.74 -24.84 -0.49
CA THR A 180 -1.21 -23.85 0.50
C THR A 180 -0.37 -22.58 0.52
N ALA A 181 0.95 -22.67 0.42
CA ALA A 181 1.83 -21.51 0.38
C ALA A 181 1.57 -20.60 -0.84
N VAL A 182 1.26 -21.19 -2.00
CA VAL A 182 0.93 -20.46 -3.24
C VAL A 182 -0.43 -19.77 -3.11
N LEU A 183 -1.41 -20.42 -2.48
CA LEU A 183 -2.69 -19.80 -2.18
C LEU A 183 -2.55 -18.62 -1.20
N LEU A 184 -1.76 -18.80 -0.13
CA LEU A 184 -1.52 -17.77 0.89
C LEU A 184 -0.77 -16.55 0.37
N SER A 185 0.08 -16.70 -0.65
CA SER A 185 0.76 -15.60 -1.33
C SER A 185 -0.10 -14.89 -2.39
N GLY A 186 -1.35 -15.31 -2.57
CA GLY A 186 -2.26 -14.73 -3.55
C GLY A 186 -1.92 -15.10 -5.00
N GLU A 187 -1.30 -16.26 -5.19
CA GLU A 187 -0.81 -16.77 -6.48
C GLU A 187 -1.55 -18.05 -6.91
N GLY A 188 -2.74 -18.29 -6.35
CA GLY A 188 -3.54 -19.50 -6.60
C GLY A 188 -3.82 -19.79 -8.07
N ASP A 189 -4.00 -18.76 -8.89
CA ASP A 189 -4.22 -18.88 -10.34
C ASP A 189 -3.03 -19.52 -11.09
N LYS A 190 -1.84 -19.62 -10.48
CA LYS A 190 -0.68 -20.30 -11.06
C LYS A 190 -0.71 -21.81 -10.85
N LEU A 191 -1.56 -22.33 -9.95
CA LEU A 191 -1.64 -23.75 -9.68
C LEU A 191 -2.37 -24.47 -10.84
N PRO A 192 -1.76 -25.51 -11.44
CA PRO A 192 -2.44 -26.31 -12.45
C PRO A 192 -3.57 -27.12 -11.80
N VAL A 193 -4.54 -27.57 -12.62
CA VAL A 193 -5.62 -28.47 -12.15
C VAL A 193 -5.06 -29.72 -11.49
N SER A 194 -3.93 -30.24 -11.97
CA SER A 194 -3.24 -31.41 -11.41
C SER A 194 -2.64 -31.20 -10.01
N ALA A 195 -2.61 -29.97 -9.49
CA ALA A 195 -2.18 -29.70 -8.12
C ALA A 195 -3.23 -30.10 -7.07
N PHE A 196 -4.46 -30.38 -7.48
CA PHE A 196 -5.56 -30.73 -6.61
C PHE A 196 -5.86 -32.24 -6.71
N PRO A 197 -6.19 -32.90 -5.58
CA PRO A 197 -6.58 -34.32 -5.60
C PRO A 197 -7.87 -34.51 -6.40
N ASN A 198 -8.00 -35.66 -7.05
CA ASN A 198 -9.29 -36.10 -7.59
C ASN A 198 -10.22 -36.38 -6.40
N ASP A 199 -11.41 -35.79 -6.42
CA ASP A 199 -12.48 -35.97 -5.45
C ASP A 199 -13.16 -37.33 -5.54
#